data_AF-A0A9D8DWA7-F1
#
_entry.id   AF-A0A9D8DWA7-F1
#
_cell.length_a   1.000
_cell.length_b   1.000
_cell.length_c   1.000
_cell.angle_alpha   90.00
_cell.angle_beta   90.00
_cell.angle_gamma   90.00
#
_symmetry.space_group_name_H-M   'P 1'
#
loop_
_entity.id
_entity.type
_entity.pdbx_description
1 polymer ?
#
loop_
_entity_poly.entity_id
_entity_poly.type
_entity_poly.pdbx_seq_one_letter_code
_entity_poly.pdbx_strand_id
1 'polypeptide(L)'
;MSQLPIRPDLINRKPYGAPQVPNVVRLNTNENPFSHEDEFISEAIQLITAELRHANRYPDRDCVELRSELSIYLNQAHNVNLKKENVWPA
;
A
#
# COMPACT_ATOMS: atom_id res chain seq x y z
N MET A 1 22.70 17.41 -12.17
CA MET A 1 21.33 17.97 -12.14
C MET A 1 21.26 19.44 -12.54
N SER A 2 22.34 20.22 -12.50
CA SER A 2 22.36 21.65 -12.84
C SER A 2 22.11 22.00 -14.32
N GLN A 3 21.90 21.01 -15.20
CA GLN A 3 21.68 21.19 -16.64
C GLN A 3 20.29 20.74 -17.13
N LEU A 4 19.46 20.16 -16.25
CA LEU A 4 18.08 19.81 -16.61
C LEU A 4 17.17 21.02 -16.34
N PRO A 5 16.12 21.25 -17.15
CA PRO A 5 15.12 22.28 -16.90
C PRO A 5 14.18 21.86 -15.75
N ILE A 6 14.75 21.70 -14.56
CA ILE A 6 14.00 21.37 -13.34
C ILE A 6 13.16 22.58 -12.96
N ARG A 7 11.94 22.34 -12.47
CA ARG A 7 11.12 23.42 -11.90
C ARG A 7 11.92 24.18 -10.82
N PRO A 8 11.95 25.52 -10.83
CA PRO A 8 12.79 26.31 -9.91
C PRO A 8 12.60 25.99 -8.43
N ASP A 9 11.40 25.59 -8.01
CA ASP A 9 11.04 25.26 -6.63
C ASP A 9 11.60 23.91 -6.13
N LEU A 10 12.03 23.05 -7.04
CA LEU A 10 12.65 21.76 -6.75
C LEU A 10 14.19 21.82 -6.69
N ILE A 11 14.79 22.92 -7.14
CA ILE A 11 16.24 23.10 -7.08
C ILE A 11 16.70 23.05 -5.62
N ASN A 12 17.80 22.34 -5.36
CA ASN A 12 18.39 22.13 -4.03
C ASN A 12 17.49 21.40 -3.00
N ARG A 13 16.33 20.87 -3.42
CA ARG A 13 15.57 19.92 -2.59
C ARG A 13 16.32 18.59 -2.54
N LYS A 14 16.14 17.87 -1.43
CA LYS A 14 16.67 16.52 -1.24
C LYS A 14 15.50 15.53 -1.29
N PRO A 15 15.68 14.32 -1.86
CA PRO A 15 14.67 13.27 -1.77
C PRO A 15 14.29 12.99 -0.32
N TYR A 16 13.02 12.68 -0.08
CA TYR A 16 12.54 12.20 1.22
C TYR A 16 12.97 10.74 1.41
N GLY A 17 13.47 10.43 2.60
CA GLY A 17 13.86 9.07 2.98
C GLY A 17 15.15 9.04 3.78
N ALA A 18 15.13 8.34 4.91
CA ALA A 18 16.34 8.01 5.64
C ALA A 18 17.13 6.93 4.88
N PRO A 19 18.47 6.94 4.93
CA PRO A 19 19.26 5.81 4.44
C PRO A 19 18.87 4.51 5.15
N GLN A 20 18.77 3.41 4.40
CA GLN A 20 18.52 2.08 4.98
C GLN A 20 19.83 1.51 5.54
N VAL A 21 19.88 1.30 6.85
CA VAL A 21 21.06 0.75 7.53
C VAL A 21 20.86 -0.75 7.76
N PRO A 22 21.73 -1.63 7.21
CA PRO A 22 21.64 -3.07 7.44
C PRO A 22 22.17 -3.44 8.83
N ASN A 23 21.83 -4.64 9.31
CA ASN A 23 22.39 -5.26 10.53
C ASN A 23 22.15 -4.46 11.82
N VAL A 24 21.02 -3.76 11.93
CA VAL A 24 20.60 -3.03 13.14
C VAL A 24 19.21 -3.48 13.59
N VAL A 25 18.89 -3.27 14.87
CA VAL A 25 17.50 -3.33 15.34
C VAL A 25 16.77 -2.10 14.80
N ARG A 26 15.82 -2.32 13.88
CA ARG A 26 15.06 -1.26 13.23
C ARG A 26 13.83 -0.90 14.06
N LEU A 27 13.85 0.28 14.68
CA LEU A 27 12.74 0.87 15.45
C LEU A 27 12.46 2.31 15.02
N ASN A 28 12.79 2.65 13.78
CA ASN A 28 12.71 4.02 13.25
C ASN A 28 11.45 4.28 12.39
N THR A 29 10.71 3.23 12.04
CA THR A 29 9.40 3.29 11.37
C THR A 29 8.38 2.60 12.27
N ASN A 30 7.12 3.06 12.23
CA ASN A 30 6.02 2.51 13.04
C ASN A 30 5.47 1.21 12.44
N GLU A 31 6.34 0.30 12.01
CA GLU A 31 5.98 -1.00 11.47
C GLU A 31 5.49 -1.93 12.57
N ASN A 32 4.62 -2.87 12.20
CA ASN A 32 4.32 -4.00 13.08
C ASN A 32 5.56 -4.93 13.13
N PRO A 33 6.14 -5.22 14.32
CA PRO A 33 7.33 -6.05 14.43
C PRO A 33 7.06 -7.56 14.22
N PHE A 34 5.79 -7.98 14.20
CA PHE A 34 5.40 -9.37 14.03
C PHE A 34 5.32 -9.74 12.55
N SER A 35 5.94 -10.87 12.19
CA SER A 35 5.77 -11.48 10.87
C SER A 35 4.33 -11.90 10.63
N HIS A 36 3.93 -11.96 9.36
CA HIS A 36 2.66 -12.59 8.99
C HIS A 36 2.71 -14.11 9.25
N GLU A 37 1.54 -14.67 9.55
CA GLU A 37 1.33 -16.12 9.68
C GLU A 37 1.48 -16.83 8.32
N ASP A 38 1.96 -18.07 8.33
CA ASP A 38 2.19 -18.86 7.10
C ASP A 38 0.92 -19.03 6.26
N GLU A 39 -0.24 -19.15 6.91
CA GLU A 39 -1.54 -19.27 6.25
C GLU A 39 -1.86 -18.04 5.40
N PHE A 40 -1.68 -16.84 5.98
CA PHE A 40 -1.88 -15.57 5.27
C PHE A 40 -0.92 -15.45 4.07
N ILE A 41 0.35 -15.83 4.25
CA ILE A 41 1.37 -15.78 3.19
C ILE A 41 0.97 -16.71 2.04
N SER A 42 0.55 -17.94 2.36
CA SER A 42 0.16 -18.94 1.36
C SER A 42 -1.05 -18.49 0.56
N GLU A 43 -2.09 -17.97 1.22
CA GLU A 43 -3.30 -17.45 0.58
C GLU A 43 -2.98 -16.25 -0.32
N ALA A 44 -2.19 -15.30 0.15
CA ALA A 44 -1.79 -14.13 -0.62
C ALA A 44 -1.03 -14.52 -1.91
N ILE A 45 -0.10 -15.48 -1.83
CA ILE A 45 0.65 -15.98 -2.99
C ILE A 45 -0.30 -16.65 -3.99
N GLN A 46 -1.25 -17.46 -3.51
CA GLN A 46 -2.23 -18.11 -4.36
C GLN A 46 -3.08 -17.09 -5.13
N LEU A 47 -3.62 -16.08 -4.44
CA LEU A 47 -4.45 -15.04 -5.03
C LEU A 47 -3.68 -14.21 -6.07
N ILE A 48 -2.46 -13.76 -5.74
CA ILE A 48 -1.60 -13.02 -6.67
C ILE A 48 -1.31 -13.88 -7.91
N THR A 49 -0.98 -15.16 -7.72
CA THR A 49 -0.67 -16.07 -8.83
C THR A 49 -1.85 -16.27 -9.78
N ALA A 50 -3.07 -16.32 -9.25
CA ALA A 50 -4.28 -16.40 -10.07
C ALA A 50 -4.45 -15.13 -10.94
N GLU A 51 -4.24 -13.94 -10.36
CA GLU A 51 -4.38 -12.66 -11.04
C GLU A 51 -3.30 -12.37 -12.09
N LEU A 52 -2.11 -12.95 -11.96
CA LEU A 52 -1.01 -12.73 -12.93
C LEU A 52 -1.38 -13.08 -14.38
N ARG A 53 -2.37 -13.96 -14.58
CA ARG A 53 -2.89 -14.32 -15.92
C ARG A 53 -3.54 -13.12 -16.63
N HIS A 54 -3.95 -12.11 -15.87
CA HIS A 54 -4.65 -10.92 -16.33
C HIS A 54 -3.79 -9.66 -16.27
N ALA A 55 -2.51 -9.75 -15.85
CA ALA A 55 -1.61 -8.61 -15.67
C ALA A 55 -1.28 -7.83 -16.96
N ASN A 56 -1.69 -8.33 -18.13
CA ASN A 56 -1.65 -7.60 -19.41
C ASN A 56 -2.86 -6.66 -19.62
N ARG A 57 -3.79 -6.59 -18.66
CA ARG A 57 -4.96 -5.72 -18.68
C ARG A 57 -4.86 -4.71 -17.53
N TYR A 58 -5.53 -3.57 -17.70
CA TYR A 58 -5.71 -2.64 -16.60
C TYR A 58 -6.54 -3.30 -15.49
N PRO A 59 -6.21 -3.07 -14.21
CA PRO A 59 -7.02 -3.54 -13.10
C PRO A 59 -8.36 -2.79 -13.04
N ASP A 60 -9.22 -3.19 -12.11
CA ASP A 60 -10.39 -2.39 -11.76
C ASP A 60 -9.95 -0.98 -11.34
N ARG A 61 -10.37 0.01 -12.14
CA ARG A 61 -10.03 1.42 -11.95
C ARG A 61 -10.51 1.95 -10.61
N ASP A 62 -11.66 1.46 -10.15
CA ASP A 62 -12.36 2.04 -9.01
C ASP A 62 -12.17 1.20 -7.73
N CYS A 63 -11.41 0.10 -7.81
CA CYS A 63 -11.14 -0.86 -6.74
C CYS A 63 -12.39 -1.21 -5.90
N VAL A 64 -13.49 -1.53 -6.59
CA VAL A 64 -14.83 -1.66 -6.00
C VAL A 64 -14.86 -2.73 -4.91
N GLU A 65 -14.23 -3.88 -5.15
CA GLU A 65 -14.19 -4.98 -4.19
C GLU A 65 -13.38 -4.59 -2.95
N LEU A 66 -12.15 -4.09 -3.13
CA LEU A 66 -11.30 -3.63 -2.02
C LEU A 66 -12.02 -2.61 -1.14
N ARG A 67 -12.69 -1.62 -1.72
CA ARG A 67 -13.43 -0.59 -0.96
C ARG A 67 -14.64 -1.15 -0.23
N SER A 68 -15.28 -2.17 -0.81
CA SER A 68 -16.40 -2.86 -0.19
C SER A 68 -15.92 -3.62 1.05
N GLU A 69 -14.84 -4.41 0.92
CA GLU A 69 -14.26 -5.15 2.03
C GLU A 69 -13.70 -4.24 3.14
N LEU A 70 -13.06 -3.12 2.78
CA LEU A 70 -12.63 -2.11 3.75
C LEU A 70 -13.81 -1.51 4.53
N SER A 71 -14.93 -1.24 3.86
CA SER A 71 -16.13 -0.73 4.54
C SER A 71 -16.70 -1.76 5.53
N ILE A 72 -16.70 -3.04 5.16
CA ILE A 72 -17.13 -4.14 6.03
C ILE A 72 -16.22 -4.23 7.25
N TYR A 73 -14.90 -4.26 7.03
CA TYR A 73 -13.91 -4.30 8.10
C TYR A 73 -14.08 -3.15 9.09
N LEU A 74 -14.22 -1.91 8.59
CA LEU A 74 -14.38 -0.72 9.45
C LEU A 74 -15.70 -0.74 10.24
N ASN A 75 -16.79 -1.20 9.63
CA ASN A 75 -18.08 -1.36 10.32
C ASN A 75 -18.07 -2.46 11.39
N GLN A 76 -17.21 -3.48 11.23
CA GLN A 76 -17.01 -4.52 12.25
C GLN A 76 -16.09 -4.03 13.39
N ALA A 77 -15.01 -3.34 13.04
CA ALA A 77 -14.04 -2.82 14.00
C ALA A 77 -14.58 -1.63 14.81
N HIS A 78 -15.55 -0.90 14.24
CA HIS A 78 -16.08 0.32 14.81
C HIS A 78 -17.60 0.37 14.63
N ASN A 79 -18.31 1.01 15.56
CA ASN A 79 -19.76 1.17 15.48
C ASN A 79 -20.15 2.30 14.49
N VAL A 80 -19.89 2.08 13.20
CA VAL A 80 -20.14 3.01 12.09
C VAL A 80 -20.93 2.32 10.98
N ASN A 81 -21.46 3.10 10.03
CA ASN A 81 -22.22 2.60 8.88
C ASN A 81 -21.66 3.19 7.59
N LEU A 82 -20.53 2.63 7.16
CA LEU A 82 -19.82 2.98 5.93
C LEU A 82 -20.25 2.04 4.80
N LYS A 83 -20.25 2.59 3.59
CA LYS A 83 -20.34 1.85 2.34
C LYS A 83 -19.07 2.11 1.52
N LYS A 84 -18.88 1.36 0.44
CA LYS A 84 -17.76 1.57 -0.50
C LYS A 84 -17.68 3.01 -1.04
N GLU A 85 -18.81 3.72 -1.16
CA GLU A 85 -18.85 5.13 -1.57
C GLU A 85 -18.18 6.07 -0.56
N ASN A 86 -18.04 5.64 0.70
CA ASN A 86 -17.35 6.37 1.76
C ASN A 86 -15.86 6.04 1.85
N VAL A 87 -15.37 5.06 1.09
CA VAL A 87 -13.97 4.60 1.14
C VAL A 87 -13.28 4.98 -0.16
N TRP A 88 -12.18 5.73 -0.06
CA TRP A 88 -11.29 6.06 -1.18
C TRP A 88 -10.05 5.16 -1.14
N PRO A 89 -9.77 4.36 -2.19
CA PRO A 89 -8.53 3.60 -2.26
C PRO A 89 -7.38 4.60 -2.52
N ALA A 90 -6.34 4.55 -1.71
CA ALA A 90 -5.17 5.42 -1.83
C ALA A 90 -4.33 5.11 -3.08
#